data_AF-A0AAW8E6B3-F1
#
_entry.id   AF-A0AAW8E6B3-F1
#
_cell.length_a   1.000
_cell.length_b   1.000
_cell.length_c   1.000
_cell.angle_alpha   90.00
_cell.angle_beta   90.00
_cell.angle_gamma   90.00
#
_symmetry.space_group_name_H-M   'P 1'
#
loop_
_entity.id
_entity.type
_entity.pdbx_description
1 polymer ?
#
loop_
_entity_poly.entity_id
_entity_poly.type
_entity_poly.pdbx_seq_one_letter_code
_entity_poly.pdbx_strand_id
1 'polypeptide(L)'
;MLERLFGGHGGARHGGGGGHHGSQGGYGHGRDQGGPPPGGSACPACRAVNVAGARFCQQCGTSMLPAACRQCGTAMAPGAKFCAQCGQSTQAT
;
A
#
# COMPACT_ATOMS: atom_id res chain seq x y z
N MET A 1 66.11 -4.19 31.42
CA MET A 1 66.65 -5.54 31.65
C MET A 1 65.58 -6.28 32.42
N LEU A 2 64.64 -6.98 31.75
CA LEU A 2 64.77 -8.41 31.43
C LEU A 2 65.22 -9.16 32.70
N GLU A 3 64.49 -10.13 33.25
CA GLU A 3 64.27 -11.46 32.68
C GLU A 3 63.12 -12.14 33.47
N ARG A 4 61.93 -12.36 32.89
CA ARG A 4 61.56 -13.55 32.12
C ARG A 4 61.42 -14.84 32.98
N LEU A 5 60.19 -15.37 32.96
CA LEU A 5 59.84 -16.79 32.78
C LEU A 5 59.34 -17.62 33.99
N PHE A 6 58.24 -18.32 33.68
CA PHE A 6 57.78 -19.63 34.19
C PHE A 6 56.78 -19.64 35.34
N GLY A 7 55.51 -19.91 34.99
CA GLY A 7 54.71 -20.86 35.78
C GLY A 7 53.23 -20.53 35.92
N GLY A 8 52.36 -21.11 35.09
CA GLY A 8 50.96 -21.30 35.51
C GLY A 8 49.89 -21.40 34.43
N HIS A 9 50.04 -22.26 33.42
CA HIS A 9 48.95 -22.63 32.51
C HIS A 9 47.95 -23.59 33.18
N GLY A 10 47.12 -23.04 34.08
CA GLY A 10 46.01 -23.77 34.71
C GLY A 10 44.80 -23.86 33.78
N GLY A 11 44.86 -24.75 32.79
CA GLY A 11 43.71 -25.11 31.97
C GLY A 11 42.67 -25.87 32.80
N ALA A 12 41.53 -25.24 33.08
CA ALA A 12 40.36 -25.89 33.64
C ALA A 12 39.27 -26.03 32.56
N ARG A 13 39.31 -27.18 31.88
CA ARG A 13 38.18 -28.06 31.48
C ARG A 13 36.87 -27.35 31.06
N HIS A 14 36.54 -27.51 29.78
CA HIS A 14 35.21 -27.36 29.22
C HIS A 14 34.18 -28.19 30.00
N GLY A 15 33.26 -27.52 30.69
CA GLY A 15 32.06 -28.10 31.28
C GLY A 15 30.84 -27.35 30.75
N GLY A 16 30.00 -28.05 29.99
CA GLY A 16 28.87 -27.47 29.27
C GLY A 16 27.74 -26.96 30.16
N GLY A 17 26.99 -26.02 29.62
CA GLY A 17 25.71 -25.54 30.15
C GLY A 17 25.12 -24.57 29.13
N GLY A 18 24.12 -25.03 28.38
CA GLY A 18 23.58 -24.36 27.19
C GLY A 18 23.16 -22.91 27.40
N GLY A 19 23.59 -22.06 26.47
CA GLY A 19 22.97 -20.77 26.24
C GLY A 19 21.84 -20.90 25.23
N HIS A 20 20.61 -20.69 25.68
CA HIS A 20 19.48 -20.12 24.94
C HIS A 20 18.32 -20.09 25.95
N HIS A 21 17.66 -18.99 26.29
CA HIS A 21 17.38 -17.76 25.58
C HIS A 21 16.90 -16.75 26.63
N GLY A 22 17.46 -15.54 26.60
CA GLY A 22 17.07 -14.45 27.48
C GLY A 22 15.65 -13.98 27.20
N SER A 23 14.90 -13.76 28.28
CA SER A 23 13.68 -12.96 28.29
C SER A 23 14.01 -11.56 27.79
N GLN A 24 13.71 -11.29 26.53
CA GLN A 24 13.72 -9.95 25.95
C GLN A 24 12.30 -9.69 25.47
N GLY A 25 11.60 -8.87 26.25
CA GLY A 25 10.26 -8.44 25.92
C GLY A 25 10.20 -7.68 24.60
N GLY A 26 9.04 -7.80 23.97
CA GLY A 26 8.28 -6.67 23.44
C GLY A 26 8.96 -5.75 22.42
N TYR A 27 8.72 -6.05 21.14
CA TYR A 27 8.19 -5.05 20.23
C TYR A 27 7.38 -5.79 19.15
N GLY A 28 6.09 -5.47 19.08
CA GLY A 28 5.23 -6.00 18.04
C GLY A 28 5.74 -5.57 16.67
N HIS A 29 6.04 -6.54 15.82
CA HIS A 29 5.96 -6.36 14.37
C HIS A 29 4.56 -6.83 13.99
N GLY A 30 3.57 -5.95 14.05
CA GLY A 30 3.42 -5.04 12.93
C GLY A 30 2.59 -5.77 11.88
N ARG A 31 1.35 -6.06 12.26
CA ARG A 31 0.17 -5.98 11.40
C ARG A 31 0.42 -5.12 10.17
N ASP A 32 0.09 -5.67 8.99
CA ASP A 32 -0.26 -5.00 7.73
C ASP A 32 0.53 -3.71 7.39
N GLN A 33 1.16 -3.59 6.23
CA GLN A 33 0.48 -3.05 5.07
C GLN A 33 1.43 -3.20 3.88
N GLY A 34 1.09 -4.11 2.95
CA GLY A 34 1.47 -3.89 1.57
C GLY A 34 0.99 -2.48 1.18
N GLY A 35 1.88 -1.68 0.61
CA GLY A 35 1.53 -0.33 0.17
C GLY A 35 0.25 -0.33 -0.68
N PRO A 36 -0.48 0.79 -0.74
CA PRO A 36 -1.72 0.87 -1.49
C PRO A 36 -1.50 0.30 -2.90
N PRO A 37 -2.35 -0.64 -3.37
CA PRO A 37 -2.20 -1.22 -4.70
C PRO A 37 -2.17 -0.09 -5.73
N PRO A 38 -1.43 -0.23 -6.84
CA PRO A 38 -1.36 0.80 -7.88
C PRO A 38 -2.78 1.25 -8.22
N GLY A 39 -3.07 2.51 -7.89
CA GLY A 39 -4.42 3.04 -7.72
C GLY A 39 -5.19 3.12 -9.03
N GLY A 40 -5.74 1.99 -9.47
CA GLY A 40 -6.64 1.93 -10.59
C GLY A 40 -8.07 2.31 -10.19
N SER A 41 -8.80 3.00 -11.07
CA SER A 41 -10.21 3.32 -10.86
C SER A 41 -11.11 2.29 -11.55
N ALA A 42 -12.13 1.83 -10.83
CA ALA A 42 -13.12 0.93 -11.38
C ALA A 42 -14.02 1.68 -12.38
N CYS A 43 -14.25 1.06 -13.54
CA CYS A 43 -15.15 1.62 -14.54
C CYS A 43 -16.59 1.68 -13.99
N PRO A 44 -17.28 2.83 -14.08
CA PRO A 44 -18.64 2.96 -13.57
C PRO A 44 -19.67 2.15 -14.38
N ALA A 45 -19.34 1.76 -15.61
CA ALA A 45 -20.23 0.98 -16.48
C ALA A 45 -20.05 -0.53 -16.34
N CYS A 46 -18.80 -1.02 -16.42
CA CYS A 46 -18.51 -2.47 -16.44
C CYS A 46 -17.74 -2.97 -15.20
N ARG A 47 -17.38 -2.08 -14.27
CA ARG A 47 -16.63 -2.39 -13.03
C ARG A 47 -15.19 -2.89 -13.23
N ALA A 48 -14.69 -2.96 -14.46
CA ALA A 48 -13.29 -3.28 -14.73
C ALA A 48 -12.34 -2.26 -14.11
N VAL A 49 -11.26 -2.72 -13.49
CA VAL A 49 -10.21 -1.85 -12.95
C VAL A 49 -9.36 -1.31 -14.11
N ASN A 50 -9.20 0.02 -14.17
CA ASN A 50 -8.38 0.70 -15.17
C ASN A 50 -7.18 1.36 -14.51
N VAL A 51 -6.12 1.60 -15.27
CA VAL A 51 -4.94 2.33 -14.78
C VAL A 51 -5.30 3.75 -14.31
N ALA A 52 -4.55 4.26 -13.34
CA ALA A 52 -4.69 5.65 -12.89
C ALA A 52 -4.59 6.61 -14.08
N GLY A 53 -5.54 7.54 -14.20
CA GLY A 53 -5.56 8.51 -15.29
C GLY A 53 -6.00 7.98 -16.67
N ALA A 54 -6.51 6.73 -16.76
CA ALA A 54 -7.12 6.25 -18.00
C ALA A 54 -8.21 7.22 -18.48
N ARG A 55 -8.22 7.57 -19.77
CA ARG A 55 -9.24 8.44 -20.38
C ARG A 55 -10.51 7.67 -20.75
N PHE A 56 -10.34 6.40 -21.12
CA PHE A 56 -11.40 5.47 -21.49
C PHE A 56 -11.14 4.11 -20.86
N CYS A 57 -12.23 3.38 -20.56
CA CYS A 57 -12.16 2.02 -20.04
C CYS A 57 -11.58 1.08 -21.10
N GLN A 58 -10.55 0.31 -20.72
CA GLN A 58 -9.87 -0.66 -21.60
C GLN A 58 -10.72 -1.90 -21.90
N GLN A 59 -11.88 -2.06 -21.25
CA GLN A 59 -12.77 -3.21 -21.43
C GLN A 59 -14.06 -2.85 -22.19
N CYS A 60 -14.62 -1.65 -21.96
CA CYS A 60 -15.90 -1.26 -22.56
C CYS A 60 -15.89 0.10 -23.26
N GLY A 61 -14.77 0.83 -23.27
CA GLY A 61 -14.66 2.14 -23.92
C GLY A 61 -15.34 3.31 -23.20
N THR A 62 -16.01 3.08 -22.07
CA THR A 62 -16.66 4.17 -21.29
C THR A 62 -15.65 5.23 -20.88
N SER A 63 -15.99 6.51 -21.06
CA SER A 63 -15.16 7.63 -20.61
C SER A 63 -14.97 7.60 -19.10
N MET A 64 -13.71 7.72 -18.69
CA MET A 64 -13.27 7.80 -17.30
C MET A 64 -12.96 9.26 -16.90
N LEU A 65 -13.09 10.21 -17.83
CA LEU A 65 -12.85 11.64 -17.62
C LEU A 65 -14.08 12.32 -17.00
N PRO A 66 -13.89 13.36 -16.16
CA PRO A 66 -14.96 14.21 -15.69
C PRO A 66 -15.67 14.90 -16.87
N ALA A 67 -17.01 14.84 -16.90
CA ALA A 67 -17.81 15.53 -17.90
C ALA A 67 -18.34 16.86 -17.35
N ALA A 68 -18.44 17.91 -18.15
CA ALA A 68 -19.11 19.14 -17.72
C ALA A 68 -20.64 18.99 -17.79
N CYS A 69 -21.35 19.47 -16.78
CA CYS A 69 -22.81 19.51 -16.78
C CYS A 69 -23.31 20.41 -17.91
N ARG A 70 -24.27 19.92 -18.71
CA ARG A 70 -24.83 20.69 -19.83
C ARG A 70 -25.76 21.82 -19.41
N GLN A 71 -26.22 21.83 -18.17
CA GLN A 71 -27.09 22.88 -17.63
C GLN A 71 -26.29 23.99 -16.92
N CYS A 72 -25.39 23.63 -16.00
CA CYS A 72 -24.67 24.62 -15.18
C CYS A 72 -23.17 24.72 -15.48
N GLY A 73 -22.61 23.85 -16.35
CA GLY A 73 -21.19 23.85 -16.68
C GLY A 73 -20.28 23.18 -15.65
N THR A 74 -20.77 22.85 -14.45
CA THR A 74 -19.94 22.24 -13.39
C THR A 74 -19.37 20.89 -13.80
N ALA A 75 -18.11 20.63 -13.46
CA ALA A 75 -17.49 19.33 -13.63
C ALA A 75 -18.21 18.25 -12.82
N MET A 76 -18.56 17.16 -13.49
CA MET A 76 -19.24 15.98 -12.93
C MET A 76 -18.23 14.85 -12.80
N ALA A 77 -18.37 14.07 -11.72
CA ALA A 77 -17.53 12.90 -11.52
C ALA A 77 -17.68 11.90 -12.67
N PRO A 78 -16.61 11.14 -13.01
CA PRO A 78 -16.71 10.08 -14.01
C PRO A 78 -17.84 9.10 -13.69
N GLY A 79 -18.75 8.89 -14.64
CA GLY A 79 -19.91 8.00 -14.46
C GLY A 79 -21.04 8.55 -13.58
N ALA A 80 -20.99 9.81 -13.15
CA ALA A 80 -22.10 10.43 -12.43
C ALA A 80 -23.37 10.41 -13.30
N LYS A 81 -24.48 9.91 -12.74
CA LYS A 81 -25.80 9.89 -13.39
C LYS A 81 -26.53 11.23 -13.30
N PHE A 82 -26.16 12.06 -12.32
CA PHE A 82 -26.76 13.37 -12.04
C PHE A 82 -25.69 14.37 -11.62
N CYS A 83 -25.93 15.65 -11.89
CA CYS A 83 -25.08 16.74 -11.43
C CYS A 83 -25.27 16.98 -9.93
N ALA A 84 -24.19 16.93 -9.14
CA ALA A 84 -24.23 17.21 -7.71
C ALA A 84 -24.47 18.69 -7.36
N GLN A 85 -24.55 19.59 -8.35
CA GLN A 85 -24.83 21.01 -8.12
C GLN A 85 -26.25 21.41 -8.51
N CYS A 86 -26.75 20.95 -9.66
CA CYS A 86 -28.07 21.36 -10.15
C CYS A 86 -29.08 20.20 -10.28
N GLY A 87 -28.68 18.95 -10.02
CA GLY A 87 -29.56 17.78 -10.11
C GLY A 87 -29.82 17.25 -11.52
N GLN A 88 -29.35 17.95 -12.57
CA GLN A 88 -29.61 17.53 -13.96
C GLN A 88 -29.02 16.15 -14.27
N SER A 89 -29.79 15.30 -14.95
CA SER A 89 -29.33 13.99 -15.40
C SER A 89 -28.29 14.08 -16.52
N THR A 90 -27.36 13.14 -16.53
CA THR A 90 -26.31 13.05 -17.56
C THR A 90 -26.73 12.21 -18.76
N GLN A 91 -27.87 11.52 -18.66
CA GLN A 91 -28.45 10.75 -19.74
C GLN A 91 -29.33 11.70 -20.58
N ALA A 92 -28.75 12.20 -21.67
CA ALA A 92 -29.58 12.63 -22.80
C ALA A 92 -30.16 11.35 -23.39
N THR A 93 -31.47 11.16 -23.24
CA THR A 93 -32.25 10.13 -23.96
C THR A 93 -32.02 10.24 -25.46
#